data_AF-A0A5K0WEQ0-F1
#
_entry.id   AF-A0A5K0WEQ0-F1
#
_cell.length_a   1.000
_cell.length_b   1.000
_cell.length_c   1.000
_cell.angle_alpha   90.00
_cell.angle_beta   90.00
_cell.angle_gamma   90.00
#
_symmetry.space_group_name_H-M   'P 1'
#
loop_
_entity.id
_entity.type
_entity.pdbx_description
1 polymer ?
#
loop_
_entity_poly.entity_id
_entity_poly.type
_entity_poly.pdbx_seq_one_letter_code
_entity_poly.pdbx_strand_id
1 'polypeptide(L)'
;ANVLFLESPAGVGFSYSNTSIDYTTNGDQHTALDNYAFLVNWLERFPEYKERDFYIAGESYAGHYVPQLADTILRNNKRPNRTITINLKGIT
;
A
#
# COMPACT_ATOMS: atom_id res chain seq x y z
N ALA A 1 6.57 -11.56 13.83
CA ALA A 1 6.17 -10.82 12.62
C ALA A 1 7.31 -9.89 12.21
N ASN A 2 7.41 -9.53 10.93
CA ASN A 2 8.24 -8.40 10.50
C ASN A 2 7.34 -7.19 10.31
N VAL A 3 7.81 -6.01 10.70
CA VAL A 3 7.00 -4.79 10.66
C VAL A 3 7.63 -3.82 9.67
N LEU A 4 6.81 -3.31 8.76
CA LEU A 4 7.16 -2.31 7.76
C LEU A 4 6.34 -1.05 8.03
N PHE A 5 7.01 0.07 8.26
CA PHE A 5 6.36 1.37 8.42
C PHE A 5 6.41 2.13 7.10
N LEU A 6 5.27 2.68 6.70
CA LEU A 6 5.13 3.45 5.47
C LEU A 6 4.57 4.83 5.81
N GLU A 7 5.32 5.87 5.47
CA GLU A 7 4.83 7.26 5.56
C GLU A 7 4.10 7.61 4.27
N SER A 8 2.80 7.89 4.36
CA SER A 8 1.92 8.07 3.21
C SER A 8 0.73 8.97 3.58
N PRO A 9 0.19 9.77 2.64
CA PRO A 9 0.62 9.94 1.24
C PRO A 9 1.90 10.77 1.09
N ALA A 10 2.31 11.04 -0.16
CA ALA A 10 3.40 11.98 -0.44
C ALA A 10 3.12 13.35 0.24
N GLY A 11 4.10 13.85 0.99
CA GLY A 11 3.98 15.02 1.87
C GLY A 11 3.98 14.67 3.36
N VAL A 12 3.88 13.39 3.73
CA VAL A 12 3.97 12.92 5.11
C VAL A 12 5.40 12.47 5.43
N GLY A 13 5.98 13.01 6.50
CA GLY A 13 7.30 12.61 7.00
C GLY A 13 8.40 12.82 5.96
N PHE A 14 9.07 11.73 5.57
CA PHE A 14 10.10 11.71 4.54
C PHE A 14 9.58 11.40 3.12
N SER A 15 8.31 11.05 2.97
CA SER A 15 7.69 10.84 1.66
C SER A 15 7.38 12.19 1.00
N TYR A 16 7.85 12.41 -0.23
CA TYR A 16 7.65 13.68 -0.95
C TYR A 16 7.36 13.45 -2.43
N SER A 17 6.73 14.45 -3.07
CA SER A 17 6.56 14.54 -4.52
C SER A 17 7.32 15.74 -5.08
N ASN A 18 7.88 15.58 -6.29
CA ASN A 18 8.44 16.71 -7.04
C ASN A 18 7.34 17.57 -7.69
N THR A 19 6.09 17.11 -7.68
CA THR A 19 4.95 17.80 -8.28
C THR A 19 4.09 18.41 -7.19
N SER A 20 4.06 19.75 -7.12
CA SER A 20 3.38 20.47 -6.04
C SER A 20 1.86 20.22 -5.96
N ILE A 21 1.21 19.88 -7.07
CA ILE A 21 -0.24 19.64 -7.08
C ILE A 21 -0.63 18.38 -6.29
N ASP A 22 0.25 17.38 -6.22
CA ASP A 22 -0.01 16.11 -5.54
C ASP A 22 -0.37 16.34 -4.06
N TYR A 23 0.29 17.30 -3.41
CA TYR A 23 0.02 17.67 -2.01
C TYR A 23 -1.40 18.20 -1.76
N THR A 24 -2.09 18.64 -2.80
CA THR A 24 -3.47 19.17 -2.72
C THR A 24 -4.52 18.23 -3.31
N THR A 25 -4.11 17.28 -4.14
CA THR A 25 -5.00 16.31 -4.79
C THR A 25 -4.97 14.93 -4.14
N ASN A 26 -4.13 14.74 -3.12
CA ASN A 26 -4.12 13.53 -2.31
C ASN A 26 -5.50 13.28 -1.68
N GLY A 27 -6.09 12.13 -2.00
CA GLY A 27 -7.31 11.61 -1.38
C GLY A 27 -7.16 10.13 -1.10
N ASP A 28 -8.10 9.55 -0.35
CA ASP A 28 -8.00 8.17 0.12
C ASP A 28 -7.79 7.16 -1.03
N GLN A 29 -8.52 7.33 -2.15
CA GLN A 29 -8.39 6.47 -3.31
C GLN A 29 -7.00 6.57 -3.96
N HIS A 30 -6.45 7.77 -4.10
CA HIS A 30 -5.11 7.98 -4.65
C HIS A 30 -4.06 7.36 -3.73
N THR A 31 -4.19 7.61 -2.43
CA THR A 31 -3.32 7.06 -1.37
C THR A 31 -3.31 5.53 -1.41
N ALA A 32 -4.47 4.88 -1.60
CA ALA A 32 -4.55 3.42 -1.70
C ALA A 32 -3.83 2.86 -2.96
N LEU A 33 -3.94 3.56 -4.09
CA LEU A 33 -3.26 3.18 -5.33
C LEU A 33 -1.74 3.34 -5.21
N ASP A 34 -1.27 4.44 -4.64
CA ASP A 34 0.15 4.70 -4.43
C ASP A 34 0.76 3.72 -3.41
N ASN A 35 0.06 3.44 -2.33
CA ASN A 35 0.49 2.44 -1.35
C ASN A 35 0.55 1.04 -1.96
N TYR A 36 -0.39 0.69 -2.84
CA TYR A 36 -0.33 -0.56 -3.60
C TYR A 36 0.89 -0.59 -4.52
N ALA A 37 1.15 0.49 -5.26
CA ALA A 37 2.33 0.59 -6.13
C ALA A 37 3.64 0.47 -5.32
N PHE A 38 3.72 1.11 -4.16
CA PHE A 38 4.82 0.94 -3.22
C PHE A 38 5.01 -0.54 -2.84
N LEU A 39 3.95 -1.24 -2.42
CA LEU A 39 4.04 -2.64 -2.00
C LEU A 39 4.51 -3.57 -3.14
N VAL A 40 4.02 -3.36 -4.36
CA VAL A 40 4.47 -4.14 -5.54
C VAL A 40 5.96 -3.94 -5.76
N ASN A 41 6.42 -2.69 -5.83
CA ASN A 41 7.84 -2.37 -6.03
C ASN A 41 8.72 -2.82 -4.85
N TRP A 42 8.21 -2.74 -3.63
CA TRP A 42 8.89 -3.23 -2.43
C TRP A 42 9.08 -4.74 -2.49
N LEU A 43 8.07 -5.50 -2.92
CA LEU A 43 8.17 -6.95 -3.11
C LEU A 43 9.06 -7.35 -4.30
N GLU A 44 9.21 -6.48 -5.31
CA GLU A 44 10.25 -6.68 -6.35
C GLU A 44 11.65 -6.56 -5.76
N ARG A 45 11.87 -5.57 -4.90
CA ARG A 45 13.16 -5.33 -4.24
C ARG A 45 13.48 -6.39 -3.17
N PHE A 46 12.47 -6.87 -2.45
CA PHE A 46 12.58 -7.83 -1.34
C PHE A 46 11.77 -9.10 -1.64
N PRO A 47 12.21 -9.92 -2.63
CA PRO A 47 11.44 -11.07 -3.10
C PRO A 47 11.23 -12.16 -2.03
N GLU A 48 12.07 -12.21 -0.99
CA GLU A 48 11.97 -13.15 0.14
C GLU A 48 10.70 -12.97 1.00
N TYR A 49 9.92 -11.91 0.75
CA TYR A 49 8.64 -11.65 1.41
C TYR A 49 7.40 -12.03 0.58
N LYS A 50 7.53 -12.37 -0.71
CA LYS A 50 6.39 -12.56 -1.63
C LYS A 50 5.37 -13.61 -1.18
N GLU A 51 5.81 -14.68 -0.55
CA GLU A 51 4.93 -15.78 -0.11
C GLU A 51 4.45 -15.65 1.34
N ARG A 52 4.97 -14.67 2.09
CA ARG A 52 4.64 -14.51 3.50
C ARG A 52 3.22 -14.02 3.70
N ASP A 53 2.62 -14.46 4.79
CA ASP A 53 1.35 -13.91 5.24
C ASP A 53 1.50 -12.41 5.52
N PHE A 54 0.64 -11.63 4.86
CA PHE A 54 0.67 -10.18 4.90
C PHE A 54 -0.57 -9.65 5.63
N TYR A 55 -0.37 -8.70 6.52
CA TYR A 55 -1.42 -8.04 7.29
C TYR A 55 -1.21 -6.54 7.20
N ILE A 56 -2.30 -5.78 7.16
CA ILE A 56 -2.26 -4.32 7.21
C ILE A 56 -2.81 -3.88 8.56
N ALA A 57 -2.08 -3.03 9.27
CA ALA A 57 -2.51 -2.47 10.54
C ALA A 57 -2.46 -0.95 10.48
N GLY A 58 -3.40 -0.28 11.14
CA GLY A 58 -3.37 1.18 11.27
C GLY A 58 -4.27 1.70 12.38
N GLU A 59 -4.06 2.96 12.78
CA GLU A 59 -4.85 3.64 13.81
C GLU A 59 -5.47 4.94 13.27
N SER A 60 -6.53 5.42 13.93
CA SER A 60 -7.15 6.72 13.66
C SER A 60 -7.68 6.79 12.22
N TYR A 61 -7.25 7.78 11.43
CA TYR A 61 -7.68 7.93 10.03
C TYR A 61 -7.24 6.77 9.14
N ALA A 62 -6.28 5.94 9.57
CA ALA A 62 -5.96 4.71 8.88
C ALA A 62 -7.14 3.72 8.84
N GLY A 63 -8.18 3.90 9.66
CA GLY A 63 -9.46 3.21 9.49
C GLY A 63 -10.11 3.42 8.12
N HIS A 64 -9.77 4.51 7.40
CA HIS A 64 -10.09 4.70 5.99
C HIS A 64 -9.06 4.05 5.05
N TYR A 65 -7.76 4.23 5.33
CA TYR A 65 -6.68 3.79 4.46
C TYR A 65 -6.53 2.27 4.39
N VAL A 66 -6.60 1.60 5.54
CA VAL A 66 -6.39 0.15 5.67
C VAL A 66 -7.40 -0.66 4.85
N PRO A 67 -8.74 -0.47 4.98
CA PRO A 67 -9.70 -1.23 4.18
C PRO A 67 -9.64 -0.86 2.69
N GLN A 68 -9.35 0.39 2.33
CA GLN A 68 -9.24 0.80 0.93
C GLN A 68 -8.00 0.20 0.25
N LEU A 69 -6.87 0.14 0.95
CA LEU A 69 -5.68 -0.56 0.47
C LEU A 69 -5.93 -2.06 0.35
N ALA A 70 -6.60 -2.68 1.33
CA ALA A 70 -6.97 -4.09 1.28
C ALA A 70 -7.86 -4.41 0.06
N ASP A 71 -8.90 -3.62 -0.19
CA ASP A 71 -9.74 -3.77 -1.39
C ASP A 71 -8.92 -3.61 -2.68
N THR A 72 -8.04 -2.61 -2.72
CA THR A 72 -7.12 -2.38 -3.85
C THR A 72 -6.23 -3.59 -4.12
N ILE A 73 -5.65 -4.19 -3.08
CA ILE A 73 -4.84 -5.42 -3.18
C ILE A 73 -5.70 -6.57 -3.71
N LEU A 74 -6.88 -6.81 -3.13
CA LEU A 74 -7.73 -7.93 -3.54
C LEU A 74 -8.21 -7.81 -4.99
N ARG A 75 -8.54 -6.60 -5.45
CA ARG A 75 -8.92 -6.34 -6.84
C ARG A 75 -7.76 -6.57 -7.80
N ASN A 76 -6.58 -6.02 -7.49
CA ASN A 76 -5.40 -6.24 -8.32
C ASN A 76 -4.94 -7.70 -8.31
N ASN A 77 -5.15 -8.40 -7.19
CA ASN A 77 -4.86 -9.82 -7.11
C ASN A 77 -5.73 -10.69 -8.04
N LYS A 78 -6.88 -10.21 -8.47
CA LYS A 78 -7.78 -10.92 -9.39
C LYS A 78 -7.50 -10.60 -10.87
N ARG A 79 -6.60 -9.66 -11.17
CA ARG A 79 -6.30 -9.26 -12.55
C ARG A 79 -5.51 -10.37 -13.29
N PRO A 80 -5.84 -10.65 -14.56
CA PRO A 80 -5.09 -11.62 -15.36
C PRO A 80 -3.65 -11.13 -15.58
N ASN A 81 -2.71 -12.07 -15.75
CA ASN A 81 -1.30 -11.81 -16.06
C ASN A 81 -0.52 -10.98 -15.02
N ARG A 82 -0.95 -10.96 -13.75
CA ARG A 82 -0.16 -10.30 -12.70
C ARG A 82 1.10 -11.10 -12.36
N THR A 83 2.22 -10.40 -12.21
CA THR A 83 3.52 -10.97 -11.83
C THR A 83 3.70 -11.07 -10.32
N ILE A 84 3.00 -10.22 -9.54
CA ILE A 84 3.14 -10.16 -8.08
C ILE A 84 1.82 -10.41 -7.38
N THR A 85 1.89 -11.26 -6.36
CA THR A 85 0.78 -11.57 -5.48
C THR A 85 1.09 -11.21 -4.05
N ILE A 86 0.26 -10.35 -3.47
CA ILE A 86 0.31 -10.04 -2.04
C ILE A 86 -0.65 -11.01 -1.34
N ASN A 87 -0.10 -11.87 -0.49
CA ASN A 87 -0.85 -12.87 0.29
C ASN A 87 -1.52 -12.21 1.53
N LEU A 88 -2.48 -11.31 1.28
CA LEU A 88 -3.22 -10.58 2.32
C LEU A 88 -4.12 -11.54 3.11
N LYS A 89 -3.90 -11.62 4.43
CA LYS A 89 -4.64 -12.48 5.36
C LYS A 89 -5.62 -11.74 6.25
N GLY A 90 -5.38 -10.47 6.51
CA GLY A 90 -6.26 -9.68 7.37
C GLY A 90 -5.86 -8.22 7.49
N ILE A 91 -6.74 -7.47 8.13
CA ILE A 91 -6.54 -6.06 8.48
C ILE A 91 -6.89 -5.83 9.95
N THR A 92 -6.27 -4.82 10.57
CA THR A 92 -6.59 -4.38 11.93
C THR A 92 -6.42 -2.88 12.10
#